data_AF-A0A1B8GPI5-F1
#
_entry.id   AF-A0A1B8GPI5-F1
#
_cell.length_a   1.000
_cell.length_b   1.000
_cell.length_c   1.000
_cell.angle_alpha   90.00
_cell.angle_beta   90.00
_cell.angle_gamma   90.00
#
_symmetry.space_group_name_H-M   'P 1'
#
loop_
_entity.id
_entity.type
_entity.pdbx_description
1 polymer ?
#
loop_
_entity_poly.entity_id
_entity_poly.type
_entity_poly.pdbx_seq_one_letter_code
_entity_poly.pdbx_strand_id
1 'polypeptide(L)'
;MKWIISSQPPGGLPFFRPHLPTFLPQDCEFGGSWNLGILELGLQSICPREGRFSIFCNPSPLAWSTTIIYIPGDRRDSNTPALTMVSRMELTQSRIRYLLVGAFITAFLLFLANTSSVRSHPAFDKPWGPGGEHPGHNPHHGHKPDEPPRPPGPPKPPKPPGPPTPPKPPAPPVVADSKPESTTSAAPKETNAVAPAAPAKTELKDETKYLSIAEAQQFCEFRRFEPWANRDKKRKIYDLVLINRELEWLDIRLGQMYSHVDYFIIVEAAKTFTDEPKTLYVESNWDRYAPYHDKMIRHTLTDEGMEFKTTWERETFSRNAMVDQVIPFLKDEQKVEIDDVIIIADVDEIPRPDTLTAMRNCAIPDAVTLRSRMYYYSFQWLLRGEDWIHPQAMLWKGKDQTMPADTLRMGSHKQHHMQNAAWHCSYCLKSLSDMVNKVTSFSHVEFNKPEFRDPEKILNRVRHGLDFFDREDSFFDRVEDNKDIPEFLKEHSDKYAFAVNRDPPNGNFQD
;
A
#
# COMPACT_ATOMS: atom_id res chain seq x y z
N MET A 1 -7.12 41.06 46.66
CA MET A 1 -6.27 42.00 47.43
C MET A 1 -4.92 42.14 46.74
N LYS A 2 -4.19 43.25 46.99
CA LYS A 2 -2.81 43.52 46.51
C LYS A 2 -1.83 42.44 47.04
N TRP A 3 -0.62 42.18 46.50
CA TRP A 3 0.35 43.06 45.84
C TRP A 3 1.22 42.36 44.76
N ILE A 4 1.81 43.19 43.89
CA ILE A 4 2.96 42.93 43.00
C ILE A 4 4.19 43.65 43.61
N ILE A 5 5.42 43.33 43.16
CA ILE A 5 6.66 44.18 42.99
C ILE A 5 7.90 43.34 43.37
N SER A 6 8.78 42.93 42.42
CA SER A 6 9.90 43.66 41.76
C SER A 6 11.15 43.80 42.69
N SER A 7 12.41 43.65 42.23
CA SER A 7 13.06 44.34 41.08
C SER A 7 14.25 43.60 40.42
N GLN A 8 14.72 44.10 39.26
CA GLN A 8 15.95 43.71 38.53
C GLN A 8 17.16 44.68 38.84
N PRO A 9 18.14 44.96 37.92
CA PRO A 9 19.50 44.39 37.76
C PRO A 9 20.61 45.52 37.92
N PRO A 10 21.78 45.62 37.21
CA PRO A 10 22.62 44.70 36.38
C PRO A 10 24.17 44.75 36.62
N GLY A 11 24.94 43.95 35.85
CA GLY A 11 26.39 44.18 35.55
C GLY A 11 27.41 43.40 36.40
N GLY A 12 28.62 43.02 35.94
CA GLY A 12 29.25 43.19 34.61
C GLY A 12 30.56 42.39 34.44
N LEU A 13 31.15 42.44 33.23
CA LEU A 13 32.44 41.84 32.78
C LEU A 13 33.67 42.59 33.37
N PRO A 14 34.92 42.04 33.45
CA PRO A 14 35.74 41.70 32.25
C PRO A 14 36.84 40.60 32.31
N PHE A 15 37.26 40.17 31.10
CA PHE A 15 38.59 39.69 30.62
C PHE A 15 39.61 38.98 31.53
N PHE A 16 40.13 37.81 31.06
CA PHE A 16 41.54 37.65 30.60
C PHE A 16 41.76 36.33 29.79
N ARG A 17 42.67 36.35 28.81
CA ARG A 17 43.30 35.21 28.07
C ARG A 17 44.77 35.05 28.61
N PRO A 18 45.71 34.20 28.09
CA PRO A 18 45.69 33.28 26.92
C PRO A 18 46.35 31.87 27.16
N HIS A 19 46.20 30.93 26.21
CA HIS A 19 47.27 30.40 25.33
C HIS A 19 46.93 29.05 24.65
N LEU A 20 47.32 28.91 23.37
CA LEU A 20 47.38 27.65 22.60
C LEU A 20 48.77 26.97 22.79
N PRO A 21 48.96 25.74 22.27
CA PRO A 21 49.59 25.63 20.95
C PRO A 21 48.88 24.70 19.95
N THR A 22 48.90 25.12 18.68
CA THR A 22 48.62 24.35 17.46
C THR A 22 49.77 23.43 17.08
N PHE A 23 49.49 22.30 16.40
CA PHE A 23 50.36 21.75 15.35
C PHE A 23 49.56 20.97 14.28
N LEU A 24 49.96 21.15 13.03
CA LEU A 24 49.55 20.51 11.76
C LEU A 24 50.74 20.70 10.78
N PRO A 25 50.75 20.05 9.60
CA PRO A 25 50.91 18.63 9.33
C PRO A 25 52.30 18.37 8.68
N GLN A 26 52.63 17.14 8.26
CA GLN A 26 53.77 16.91 7.36
C GLN A 26 53.62 15.64 6.51
N ASP A 27 53.90 15.77 5.21
CA ASP A 27 53.93 14.72 4.20
C ASP A 27 55.26 13.95 4.19
N CYS A 28 55.26 12.71 3.68
CA CYS A 28 56.43 12.06 3.10
C CYS A 28 56.04 11.09 1.97
N GLU A 29 56.41 11.43 0.73
CA GLU A 29 56.61 10.46 -0.35
C GLU A 29 58.04 9.85 -0.25
N PHE A 30 58.25 8.62 -0.75
CA PHE A 30 59.14 8.33 -1.90
C PHE A 30 59.23 6.83 -2.25
N GLY A 31 59.36 6.55 -3.55
CA GLY A 31 59.23 5.23 -4.20
C GLY A 31 60.40 4.23 -4.09
N GLY A 32 60.33 3.14 -4.89
CA GLY A 32 61.41 2.14 -4.98
C GLY A 32 61.06 0.80 -5.66
N SER A 33 61.01 0.77 -7.00
CA SER A 33 60.82 -0.42 -7.86
C SER A 33 61.81 -1.59 -7.61
N TRP A 34 61.47 -2.83 -7.99
CA TRP A 34 62.26 -3.71 -8.92
C TRP A 34 61.37 -4.84 -9.51
N ASN A 35 61.88 -5.59 -10.51
CA ASN A 35 61.14 -6.11 -11.68
C ASN A 35 60.83 -7.63 -11.78
N LEU A 36 60.05 -7.96 -12.85
CA LEU A 36 59.93 -9.21 -13.67
C LEU A 36 58.70 -10.11 -13.42
N GLY A 37 57.93 -10.55 -14.42
CA GLY A 37 57.89 -10.24 -15.88
C GLY A 37 56.60 -10.81 -16.52
N ILE A 38 55.96 -10.14 -17.50
CA ILE A 38 56.12 -10.21 -18.98
C ILE A 38 55.05 -11.08 -19.69
N LEU A 39 54.68 -10.67 -20.92
CA LEU A 39 53.73 -11.26 -21.91
C LEU A 39 52.22 -11.13 -21.59
N GLU A 40 51.32 -10.49 -22.37
CA GLU A 40 51.28 -9.46 -23.45
C GLU A 40 50.18 -9.84 -24.49
N LEU A 41 49.67 -8.84 -25.23
CA LEU A 41 48.68 -8.87 -26.33
C LEU A 41 47.19 -8.97 -25.91
N GLY A 42 46.29 -8.03 -26.25
CA GLY A 42 46.47 -6.69 -26.82
C GLY A 42 45.21 -6.13 -27.51
N LEU A 43 44.97 -4.82 -27.39
CA LEU A 43 44.32 -3.91 -28.38
C LEU A 43 42.89 -4.21 -28.91
N GLN A 44 41.97 -3.26 -29.15
CA GLN A 44 41.86 -1.84 -28.79
C GLN A 44 40.39 -1.39 -28.96
N SER A 45 40.03 -0.24 -28.37
CA SER A 45 38.71 0.40 -28.41
C SER A 45 38.25 0.92 -29.78
N ILE A 46 36.93 0.97 -30.03
CA ILE A 46 36.22 2.04 -30.78
C ILE A 46 34.75 2.10 -30.31
N CYS A 47 34.20 3.32 -30.21
CA CYS A 47 32.77 3.62 -30.09
C CYS A 47 32.49 4.87 -30.94
N PRO A 48 31.37 4.93 -31.70
CA PRO A 48 30.48 6.07 -31.49
C PRO A 48 28.96 5.82 -31.75
N ARG A 49 28.16 6.38 -30.84
CA ARG A 49 26.94 7.22 -31.00
C ARG A 49 25.75 6.87 -31.94
N GLU A 50 24.58 7.20 -31.38
CA GLU A 50 23.34 7.75 -31.99
C GLU A 50 22.34 6.80 -32.72
N GLY A 51 21.06 6.90 -32.33
CA GLY A 51 19.91 6.30 -33.04
C GLY A 51 18.70 6.02 -32.16
N ARG A 52 17.54 6.63 -32.44
CA ARG A 52 16.28 6.48 -31.68
C ARG A 52 15.55 5.18 -32.04
N PHE A 53 14.83 4.58 -31.10
CA PHE A 53 13.78 3.60 -31.38
C PHE A 53 12.39 4.19 -31.15
N SER A 54 11.49 3.96 -32.10
CA SER A 54 10.03 4.10 -31.96
C SER A 54 9.40 2.81 -32.49
N ILE A 55 8.50 2.19 -31.73
CA ILE A 55 7.83 0.95 -32.13
C ILE A 55 6.36 1.26 -32.44
N PHE A 56 5.93 0.89 -33.64
CA PHE A 56 4.51 0.76 -34.01
C PHE A 56 4.17 -0.74 -34.08
N CYS A 57 3.04 -1.13 -33.49
CA CYS A 57 2.51 -2.50 -33.57
C CYS A 57 1.21 -2.52 -34.39
N ASN A 58 1.08 -3.44 -35.36
CA ASN A 58 -0.14 -4.25 -35.58
C ASN A 58 0.12 -5.39 -36.60
N PRO A 59 -0.80 -6.36 -36.84
CA PRO A 59 -0.42 -7.78 -36.90
C PRO A 59 -0.80 -8.47 -38.23
N SER A 60 -0.60 -9.80 -38.30
CA SER A 60 -1.02 -10.66 -39.42
C SER A 60 -1.66 -11.98 -38.94
N PRO A 61 -2.59 -12.58 -39.69
CA PRO A 61 -3.39 -13.74 -39.25
C PRO A 61 -2.86 -15.09 -39.78
N LEU A 62 -3.37 -16.19 -39.21
CA LEU A 62 -3.23 -17.55 -39.75
C LEU A 62 -4.60 -18.25 -39.81
N ALA A 63 -4.91 -18.83 -40.97
CA ALA A 63 -6.06 -19.70 -41.20
C ALA A 63 -5.57 -21.10 -41.58
N TRP A 64 -6.26 -22.14 -41.10
CA TRP A 64 -5.99 -23.54 -41.44
C TRP A 64 -7.13 -24.09 -42.30
N SER A 65 -6.79 -24.88 -43.34
CA SER A 65 -7.76 -25.53 -44.23
C SER A 65 -7.90 -27.02 -43.91
N THR A 66 -9.12 -27.54 -44.06
CA THR A 66 -9.49 -28.95 -43.80
C THR A 66 -9.35 -29.81 -45.05
N THR A 67 -8.92 -31.06 -44.89
CA THR A 67 -8.73 -32.05 -45.97
C THR A 67 -10.05 -32.69 -46.44
N ILE A 68 -10.17 -32.96 -47.75
CA ILE A 68 -11.21 -33.83 -48.35
C ILE A 68 -10.54 -34.94 -49.19
N ILE A 69 -11.23 -36.06 -49.37
CA ILE A 69 -10.70 -37.40 -49.70
C ILE A 69 -10.84 -37.77 -51.21
N TYR A 70 -9.71 -38.20 -51.80
CA TYR A 70 -9.48 -39.28 -52.80
C TYR A 70 -10.43 -39.56 -54.00
N ILE A 71 -9.86 -39.72 -55.21
CA ILE A 71 -9.94 -40.92 -56.11
C ILE A 71 -9.13 -40.67 -57.43
N PRO A 72 -8.57 -41.70 -58.14
CA PRO A 72 -7.30 -41.53 -58.88
C PRO A 72 -7.31 -41.86 -60.40
N GLY A 73 -6.17 -41.61 -61.06
CA GLY A 73 -5.77 -42.11 -62.39
C GLY A 73 -4.96 -41.06 -63.18
N ASP A 74 -4.11 -41.38 -64.16
CA ASP A 74 -3.43 -42.62 -64.59
C ASP A 74 -2.34 -42.20 -65.63
N ARG A 75 -1.18 -42.89 -65.68
CA ARG A 75 -0.11 -42.78 -66.73
C ARG A 75 0.59 -41.39 -66.88
N ARG A 76 1.80 -41.26 -67.45
CA ARG A 76 2.88 -42.19 -67.87
C ARG A 76 4.21 -41.40 -67.98
N ASP A 77 5.34 -42.11 -68.00
CA ASP A 77 6.61 -41.86 -68.74
C ASP A 77 7.17 -40.41 -68.85
N SER A 78 8.47 -40.09 -68.78
CA SER A 78 9.77 -40.77 -68.65
C SER A 78 10.79 -39.62 -68.31
N ASN A 79 12.06 -39.77 -67.92
CA ASN A 79 13.04 -40.82 -68.17
C ASN A 79 14.15 -40.81 -67.07
N THR A 80 14.74 -41.97 -66.83
CA THR A 80 15.89 -42.33 -65.95
C THR A 80 17.26 -41.78 -66.45
N PRO A 81 18.47 -42.07 -65.85
CA PRO A 81 18.82 -42.92 -64.68
C PRO A 81 19.94 -42.41 -63.70
N ALA A 82 20.20 -43.24 -62.66
CA ALA A 82 21.50 -43.52 -62.00
C ALA A 82 22.12 -42.47 -61.03
N LEU A 83 22.84 -42.84 -59.96
CA LEU A 83 23.37 -44.16 -59.52
C LEU A 83 23.31 -44.32 -57.97
N THR A 84 23.41 -45.57 -57.50
CA THR A 84 23.30 -46.03 -56.10
C THR A 84 24.58 -45.97 -55.27
N MET A 85 24.48 -45.73 -53.95
CA MET A 85 25.23 -46.52 -52.94
C MET A 85 24.61 -46.45 -51.52
N VAL A 86 24.95 -47.44 -50.69
CA VAL A 86 24.32 -47.76 -49.39
C VAL A 86 25.15 -47.24 -48.21
N SER A 87 24.50 -46.80 -47.12
CA SER A 87 25.18 -46.70 -45.81
C SER A 87 24.22 -46.88 -44.61
N ARG A 88 24.66 -47.65 -43.61
CA ARG A 88 24.18 -47.59 -42.22
C ARG A 88 24.86 -46.40 -41.51
N MET A 89 24.42 -45.94 -40.34
CA MET A 89 23.07 -45.50 -39.97
C MET A 89 23.27 -44.43 -38.87
N GLU A 90 23.95 -43.35 -39.22
CA GLU A 90 24.41 -42.30 -38.31
C GLU A 90 23.31 -41.23 -38.10
N LEU A 91 23.14 -40.72 -36.86
CA LEU A 91 22.18 -39.64 -36.60
C LEU A 91 22.62 -38.37 -37.34
N THR A 92 21.89 -38.01 -38.39
CA THR A 92 22.17 -36.78 -39.14
C THR A 92 22.04 -35.55 -38.24
N GLN A 93 22.97 -34.58 -38.40
CA GLN A 93 22.99 -33.33 -37.62
C GLN A 93 21.63 -32.66 -37.52
N SER A 94 20.80 -32.72 -38.57
CA SER A 94 19.45 -32.16 -38.58
C SER A 94 18.52 -32.81 -37.55
N ARG A 95 18.56 -34.13 -37.35
CA ARG A 95 17.73 -34.81 -36.34
C ARG A 95 18.18 -34.51 -34.91
N ILE A 96 19.48 -34.40 -34.69
CA ILE A 96 20.04 -33.92 -33.41
C ILE A 96 19.63 -32.45 -33.18
N ARG A 97 19.68 -31.60 -34.20
CA ARG A 97 19.18 -30.21 -34.12
C ARG A 97 17.69 -30.16 -33.77
N TYR A 98 16.82 -30.97 -34.36
CA TYR A 98 15.40 -30.98 -34.00
C TYR A 98 15.16 -31.44 -32.55
N LEU A 99 15.89 -32.44 -32.06
CA LEU A 99 15.80 -32.88 -30.66
C LEU A 99 16.34 -31.82 -29.69
N LEU A 100 17.47 -31.19 -30.02
CA LEU A 100 18.02 -30.08 -29.23
C LEU A 100 17.10 -28.86 -29.24
N VAL A 101 16.51 -28.49 -30.37
CA VAL A 101 15.53 -27.38 -30.48
C VAL A 101 14.25 -27.71 -29.70
N GLY A 102 13.75 -28.96 -29.75
CA GLY A 102 12.62 -29.40 -28.93
C GLY A 102 12.92 -29.32 -27.43
N ALA A 103 14.11 -29.78 -27.01
CA ALA A 103 14.56 -29.67 -25.62
C ALA A 103 14.75 -28.20 -25.20
N PHE A 104 15.29 -27.35 -26.06
CA PHE A 104 15.50 -25.92 -25.79
C PHE A 104 14.18 -25.17 -25.71
N ILE A 105 13.20 -25.44 -26.58
CA ILE A 105 11.85 -24.86 -26.51
C ILE A 105 11.15 -25.32 -25.23
N THR A 106 11.27 -26.60 -24.86
CA THR A 106 10.67 -27.12 -23.61
C THR A 106 11.32 -26.48 -22.38
N ALA A 107 12.64 -26.37 -22.35
CA ALA A 107 13.38 -25.69 -21.29
C ALA A 107 13.08 -24.18 -21.23
N PHE A 108 12.89 -23.53 -22.39
CA PHE A 108 12.53 -22.11 -22.49
C PHE A 108 11.08 -21.86 -22.05
N LEU A 109 10.15 -22.78 -22.34
CA LEU A 109 8.77 -22.73 -21.82
C LEU A 109 8.71 -23.02 -20.31
N LEU A 110 9.55 -23.92 -19.80
CA LEU A 110 9.70 -24.13 -18.35
C LEU A 110 10.35 -22.92 -17.65
N PHE A 111 11.33 -22.28 -18.30
CA PHE A 111 11.91 -21.02 -17.82
C PHE A 111 10.88 -19.90 -17.85
N LEU A 112 10.09 -19.78 -18.93
CA LEU A 112 9.02 -18.80 -19.03
C LEU A 112 7.92 -19.05 -17.99
N ALA A 113 7.53 -20.30 -17.73
CA ALA A 113 6.62 -20.65 -16.64
C ALA A 113 7.19 -20.24 -15.27
N ASN A 114 8.50 -20.45 -15.03
CA ASN A 114 9.18 -19.98 -13.83
C ASN A 114 9.21 -18.44 -13.73
N THR A 115 9.41 -17.71 -14.84
CA THR A 115 9.38 -16.24 -14.84
C THR A 115 7.96 -15.64 -14.79
N SER A 116 6.96 -16.33 -15.34
CA SER A 116 5.54 -15.99 -15.17
C SER A 116 5.04 -16.30 -13.77
N SER A 117 5.71 -17.23 -13.06
CA SER A 117 5.52 -17.46 -11.63
C SER A 117 6.29 -16.51 -10.71
N VAL A 118 6.87 -15.41 -11.25
CA VAL A 118 7.20 -14.22 -10.46
C VAL A 118 5.89 -13.53 -10.06
N ARG A 119 5.17 -14.19 -9.14
CA ARG A 119 4.23 -13.56 -8.21
C ARG A 119 4.91 -12.31 -7.70
N SER A 120 4.35 -11.12 -7.91
CA SER A 120 4.93 -9.83 -7.53
C SER A 120 5.65 -9.92 -6.17
N HIS A 121 6.99 -10.04 -6.22
CA HIS A 121 7.77 -10.42 -5.06
C HIS A 121 7.76 -9.27 -4.04
N PRO A 122 7.42 -9.52 -2.76
CA PRO A 122 7.58 -8.55 -1.68
C PRO A 122 9.06 -8.46 -1.26
N ALA A 123 9.91 -8.11 -2.23
CA ALA A 123 11.26 -7.66 -1.98
C ALA A 123 11.23 -6.14 -1.82
N PHE A 124 12.06 -5.62 -0.92
CA PHE A 124 12.22 -4.18 -0.83
C PHE A 124 12.96 -3.65 -2.06
N ASP A 125 12.53 -2.47 -2.49
CA ASP A 125 13.40 -1.60 -3.27
C ASP A 125 14.61 -1.27 -2.39
N LYS A 126 15.82 -1.55 -2.91
CA LYS A 126 17.03 -1.05 -2.28
C LYS A 126 16.91 0.47 -2.21
N PRO A 127 17.37 1.14 -1.14
CA PRO A 127 17.73 2.54 -1.31
C PRO A 127 18.74 2.59 -2.46
N TRP A 128 18.42 3.36 -3.51
CA TRP A 128 19.45 3.76 -4.45
C TRP A 128 20.58 4.41 -3.64
N GLY A 129 21.83 4.14 -4.03
CA GLY A 129 22.99 4.46 -3.22
C GLY A 129 23.11 5.95 -2.85
N PRO A 130 24.06 6.32 -1.98
CA PRO A 130 24.22 7.71 -1.56
C PRO A 130 24.47 8.61 -2.79
N GLY A 131 23.44 9.37 -3.20
CA GLY A 131 23.43 10.14 -4.46
C GLY A 131 22.30 9.81 -5.45
N GLY A 132 21.34 8.93 -5.13
CA GLY A 132 20.16 8.71 -5.98
C GLY A 132 19.21 9.92 -6.02
N GLU A 133 19.24 10.68 -7.11
CA GLU A 133 18.26 11.76 -7.36
C GLU A 133 16.86 11.17 -7.58
N HIS A 134 15.85 11.70 -6.88
CA HIS A 134 14.45 11.41 -7.17
C HIS A 134 14.04 12.03 -8.52
N PRO A 135 13.36 11.29 -9.41
CA PRO A 135 12.42 11.91 -10.34
C PRO A 135 11.41 12.69 -9.50
N GLY A 136 11.29 13.99 -9.72
CA GLY A 136 10.62 14.88 -8.78
C GLY A 136 9.17 14.48 -8.49
N HIS A 137 8.91 14.01 -7.26
CA HIS A 137 7.56 14.01 -6.72
C HIS A 137 7.07 15.46 -6.70
N ASN A 138 5.91 15.68 -7.31
CA ASN A 138 5.25 16.97 -7.34
C ASN A 138 4.04 16.91 -6.39
N PRO A 139 4.20 17.26 -5.10
CA PRO A 139 3.10 17.24 -4.13
C PRO A 139 2.15 18.41 -4.41
N HIS A 140 1.20 18.21 -5.33
CA HIS A 140 0.08 19.12 -5.50
C HIS A 140 -0.92 18.95 -4.37
N HIS A 141 -0.78 19.79 -3.33
CA HIS A 141 -1.66 20.95 -3.16
C HIS A 141 -1.22 21.81 -1.96
N GLY A 142 -0.24 22.68 -2.20
CA GLY A 142 0.14 23.79 -1.32
C GLY A 142 0.19 25.10 -2.13
N HIS A 143 -0.13 26.23 -1.49
CA HIS A 143 -0.28 27.53 -2.14
C HIS A 143 0.92 27.93 -3.03
N LYS A 144 0.65 28.42 -4.25
CA LYS A 144 1.64 29.19 -5.02
C LYS A 144 1.92 30.52 -4.30
N PRO A 145 3.19 30.94 -4.13
CA PRO A 145 3.50 32.31 -3.76
C PRO A 145 3.20 33.27 -4.93
N ASP A 146 2.85 34.51 -4.62
CA ASP A 146 2.44 35.52 -5.60
C ASP A 146 3.55 35.87 -6.60
N GLU A 147 3.23 35.80 -7.90
CA GLU A 147 4.09 36.27 -8.99
C GLU A 147 3.80 37.76 -9.26
N PRO A 148 4.82 38.65 -9.36
CA PRO A 148 4.58 40.07 -9.62
C PRO A 148 3.93 40.32 -10.99
N PRO A 149 3.09 41.37 -11.12
CA PRO A 149 2.21 41.52 -12.28
C PRO A 149 2.99 41.76 -13.59
N ARG A 150 2.71 40.94 -14.60
CA ARG A 150 3.17 41.16 -15.98
C ARG A 150 2.41 42.32 -16.65
N PRO A 151 3.06 43.07 -17.55
CA PRO A 151 2.41 44.16 -18.29
C PRO A 151 1.30 43.63 -19.22
N PRO A 152 0.25 44.43 -19.48
CA PRO A 152 -0.90 43.98 -20.26
C PRO A 152 -0.54 43.74 -21.73
N GLY A 153 -0.89 42.55 -22.23
CA GLY A 153 -0.85 42.22 -23.66
C GLY A 153 -1.98 42.88 -24.46
N PRO A 154 -1.92 42.84 -25.80
CA PRO A 154 -2.91 43.47 -26.66
C PRO A 154 -4.31 42.85 -26.52
N PRO A 155 -5.38 43.62 -26.77
CA PRO A 155 -6.76 43.17 -26.56
C PRO A 155 -7.15 42.01 -27.49
N LYS A 156 -7.88 41.03 -26.94
CA LYS A 156 -8.42 39.89 -27.70
C LYS A 156 -9.59 40.32 -28.59
N PRO A 157 -9.76 39.72 -29.79
CA PRO A 157 -10.93 39.95 -30.64
C PRO A 157 -12.23 39.45 -29.96
N PRO A 158 -13.39 40.02 -30.32
CA PRO A 158 -14.67 39.69 -29.69
C PRO A 158 -15.11 38.24 -29.97
N LYS A 159 -15.74 37.61 -28.97
CA LYS A 159 -16.33 36.26 -29.08
C LYS A 159 -17.59 36.30 -29.97
N PRO A 160 -17.82 35.28 -30.82
CA PRO A 160 -19.11 35.08 -31.47
C PRO A 160 -20.20 34.75 -30.42
N PRO A 161 -21.48 35.05 -30.69
CA PRO A 161 -22.58 34.75 -29.78
C PRO A 161 -22.78 33.23 -29.62
N GLY A 162 -23.03 32.79 -28.39
CA GLY A 162 -23.33 31.39 -28.08
C GLY A 162 -24.77 30.99 -28.45
N PRO A 163 -25.06 29.67 -28.52
CA PRO A 163 -26.41 29.16 -28.79
C PRO A 163 -27.39 29.48 -27.65
N PRO A 164 -28.70 29.54 -27.93
CA PRO A 164 -29.71 29.88 -26.93
C PRO A 164 -29.85 28.83 -25.83
N THR A 165 -30.18 29.29 -24.63
CA THR A 165 -30.31 28.49 -23.41
C THR A 165 -31.52 27.52 -23.47
N PRO A 166 -31.38 26.24 -23.07
CA PRO A 166 -32.52 25.34 -22.92
C PRO A 166 -33.52 25.84 -21.86
N PRO A 167 -34.82 25.50 -21.97
CA PRO A 167 -35.82 25.87 -20.97
C PRO A 167 -35.54 25.18 -19.62
N LYS A 168 -35.81 25.92 -18.54
CA LYS A 168 -35.58 25.48 -17.15
C LYS A 168 -36.49 24.28 -16.83
N PRO A 169 -35.97 23.15 -16.32
CA PRO A 169 -36.79 22.03 -15.89
C PRO A 169 -37.69 22.43 -14.70
N PRO A 170 -38.85 21.77 -14.51
CA PRO A 170 -39.75 22.05 -13.39
C PRO A 170 -39.04 21.81 -12.05
N ALA A 171 -39.40 22.58 -11.04
CA ALA A 171 -38.83 22.44 -9.70
C ALA A 171 -39.18 21.07 -9.11
N PRO A 172 -38.21 20.35 -8.49
CA PRO A 172 -38.52 19.15 -7.73
C PRO A 172 -39.43 19.50 -6.53
N PRO A 173 -40.25 18.56 -6.05
CA PRO A 173 -41.12 18.80 -4.90
C PRO A 173 -40.29 19.17 -3.68
N VAL A 174 -40.80 20.13 -2.90
CA VAL A 174 -40.17 20.60 -1.66
C VAL A 174 -40.19 19.47 -0.64
N VAL A 175 -39.05 18.79 -0.49
CA VAL A 175 -38.77 17.99 0.71
C VAL A 175 -38.59 18.99 1.85
N ALA A 176 -39.39 18.86 2.89
CA ALA A 176 -39.36 19.79 4.02
C ALA A 176 -38.00 19.75 4.73
N ASP A 177 -37.50 20.92 5.14
CA ASP A 177 -36.31 21.04 6.00
C ASP A 177 -36.56 20.38 7.36
N SER A 178 -36.34 19.08 7.45
CA SER A 178 -36.14 18.40 8.73
C SER A 178 -34.81 18.87 9.31
N LYS A 179 -34.87 19.86 10.21
CA LYS A 179 -33.81 20.07 11.20
C LYS A 179 -33.40 18.70 11.77
N PRO A 180 -32.11 18.38 11.89
CA PRO A 180 -31.69 17.26 12.71
C PRO A 180 -32.08 17.59 14.15
N GLU A 181 -33.10 16.93 14.68
CA GLU A 181 -33.19 16.79 16.13
C GLU A 181 -31.96 16.01 16.59
N SER A 182 -31.30 16.51 17.63
CA SER A 182 -30.22 15.79 18.30
C SER A 182 -30.81 14.59 19.06
N THR A 183 -31.17 13.55 18.32
CA THR A 183 -31.48 12.24 18.86
C THR A 183 -30.19 11.45 18.91
N THR A 184 -29.52 11.51 20.06
CA THR A 184 -28.53 10.49 20.49
C THR A 184 -29.24 9.16 20.79
N SER A 185 -29.92 8.62 19.77
CA SER A 185 -30.29 7.22 19.73
C SER A 185 -28.98 6.44 19.67
N ALA A 186 -28.76 5.56 20.65
CA ALA A 186 -27.62 4.66 20.64
C ALA A 186 -27.65 3.85 19.33
N ALA A 187 -26.50 3.73 18.66
CA ALA A 187 -26.39 2.90 17.48
C ALA A 187 -26.92 1.47 17.79
N PRO A 188 -27.68 0.83 16.88
CA PRO A 188 -28.16 -0.53 17.10
C PRO A 188 -27.00 -1.47 17.45
N LYS A 189 -27.13 -2.26 18.53
CA LYS A 189 -26.13 -3.26 18.88
C LYS A 189 -26.11 -4.37 17.83
N GLU A 190 -25.04 -4.44 17.04
CA GLU A 190 -24.75 -5.57 16.15
C GLU A 190 -23.92 -6.61 16.89
N THR A 191 -24.57 -7.66 17.37
CA THR A 191 -24.02 -8.60 18.36
C THR A 191 -23.08 -9.67 17.80
N ASN A 192 -22.76 -9.65 16.51
CA ASN A 192 -22.25 -10.82 15.78
C ASN A 192 -20.89 -10.58 15.09
N ALA A 193 -19.78 -10.52 15.84
CA ALA A 193 -18.49 -10.84 15.19
C ALA A 193 -18.51 -12.31 14.81
N VAL A 194 -17.71 -12.66 13.80
CA VAL A 194 -17.30 -14.07 13.65
C VAL A 194 -16.21 -14.32 14.68
N ALA A 195 -16.23 -15.49 15.34
CA ALA A 195 -15.06 -15.95 16.10
C ALA A 195 -13.82 -15.95 15.18
N PRO A 196 -12.60 -15.69 15.70
CA PRO A 196 -11.39 -15.79 14.88
C PRO A 196 -11.39 -17.16 14.19
N ALA A 197 -11.18 -17.16 12.88
CA ALA A 197 -11.07 -18.38 12.11
C ALA A 197 -10.05 -19.30 12.81
N ALA A 198 -10.44 -20.55 13.07
CA ALA A 198 -9.53 -21.54 13.63
C ALA A 198 -8.29 -21.54 12.72
N PRO A 199 -7.09 -21.24 13.25
CA PRO A 199 -5.99 -20.73 12.44
C PRO A 199 -5.77 -21.63 11.24
N ALA A 200 -5.99 -21.07 10.03
CA ALA A 200 -5.85 -21.78 8.77
C ALA A 200 -4.55 -22.58 8.83
N LYS A 201 -4.63 -23.91 8.63
CA LYS A 201 -3.61 -24.89 9.02
C LYS A 201 -2.26 -24.62 8.36
N THR A 202 -1.54 -23.71 8.99
CA THR A 202 -0.17 -23.33 8.71
C THR A 202 0.55 -23.85 9.93
N GLU A 203 1.29 -24.95 9.78
CA GLU A 203 2.17 -25.48 10.85
C GLU A 203 3.28 -24.47 11.08
N LEU A 204 2.92 -23.46 11.87
CA LEU A 204 3.73 -22.36 12.28
C LEU A 204 3.41 -22.18 13.76
N LYS A 205 4.19 -22.84 14.59
CA LYS A 205 5.20 -22.16 15.43
C LYS A 205 5.61 -23.05 16.62
N ASP A 206 6.90 -22.99 16.91
CA ASP A 206 7.48 -23.22 18.23
C ASP A 206 6.86 -22.25 19.28
N GLU A 207 7.03 -22.51 20.58
CA GLU A 207 6.46 -21.71 21.68
C GLU A 207 6.75 -20.20 21.55
N THR A 208 7.87 -19.87 20.92
CA THR A 208 8.35 -18.50 20.66
C THR A 208 7.59 -17.71 19.59
N LYS A 209 6.66 -18.33 18.83
CA LYS A 209 5.97 -17.76 17.66
C LYS A 209 6.87 -17.38 16.46
N TYR A 210 8.08 -17.93 16.39
CA TYR A 210 9.00 -17.77 15.25
C TYR A 210 8.94 -18.92 14.23
N LEU A 211 9.55 -18.67 13.06
CA LEU A 211 10.08 -19.72 12.19
C LEU A 211 11.33 -20.36 12.84
N SER A 212 11.67 -21.60 12.50
CA SER A 212 12.98 -22.15 12.84
C SER A 212 14.10 -21.31 12.20
N ILE A 213 15.34 -21.44 12.69
CA ILE A 213 16.48 -20.64 12.18
C ILE A 213 16.69 -20.89 10.67
N ALA A 214 16.57 -22.14 10.20
CA ALA A 214 16.75 -22.49 8.79
C ALA A 214 15.62 -21.92 7.91
N GLU A 215 14.37 -22.02 8.35
CA GLU A 215 13.23 -21.41 7.64
C GLU A 215 13.31 -19.89 7.64
N ALA A 216 13.74 -19.26 8.76
CA ALA A 216 13.94 -17.83 8.85
C ALA A 216 15.03 -17.34 7.89
N GLN A 217 16.15 -18.06 7.79
CA GLN A 217 17.21 -17.79 6.82
C GLN A 217 16.63 -17.79 5.39
N GLN A 218 16.01 -18.89 4.97
CA GLN A 218 15.43 -19.02 3.64
C GLN A 218 14.34 -17.96 3.35
N PHE A 219 13.46 -17.70 4.32
CA PHE A 219 12.33 -16.77 4.18
C PHE A 219 12.78 -15.31 4.09
N CYS A 220 13.79 -14.92 4.88
CA CYS A 220 14.32 -13.57 4.91
C CYS A 220 15.27 -13.33 3.72
N GLU A 221 16.17 -14.26 3.38
CA GLU A 221 17.06 -14.15 2.21
C GLU A 221 16.27 -13.93 0.92
N PHE A 222 15.18 -14.68 0.73
CA PHE A 222 14.28 -14.52 -0.41
C PHE A 222 13.70 -13.10 -0.53
N ARG A 223 13.51 -12.41 0.61
CA ARG A 223 13.04 -11.02 0.70
C ARG A 223 14.18 -9.99 0.78
N ARG A 224 15.43 -10.44 0.64
CA ARG A 224 16.68 -9.67 0.76
C ARG A 224 16.93 -9.11 2.16
N PHE A 225 16.62 -9.91 3.18
CA PHE A 225 16.92 -9.64 4.58
C PHE A 225 17.76 -10.74 5.19
N GLU A 226 18.56 -10.36 6.18
CA GLU A 226 19.03 -11.30 7.20
C GLU A 226 17.89 -11.63 8.18
N PRO A 227 17.89 -12.81 8.82
CA PRO A 227 17.05 -13.06 9.97
C PRO A 227 17.29 -12.04 11.08
N TRP A 228 16.24 -11.70 11.82
CA TRP A 228 16.37 -10.92 13.04
C TRP A 228 17.15 -11.73 14.08
N ALA A 229 18.27 -11.17 14.57
CA ALA A 229 19.25 -11.90 15.37
C ALA A 229 18.80 -12.17 16.82
N ASN A 230 18.01 -11.27 17.43
CA ASN A 230 17.64 -11.32 18.85
C ASN A 230 16.47 -12.29 19.13
N ARG A 231 16.57 -13.53 18.67
CA ARG A 231 15.47 -14.53 18.73
C ARG A 231 15.19 -15.06 20.14
N ASP A 232 16.06 -14.75 21.10
CA ASP A 232 15.94 -15.12 22.51
C ASP A 232 14.69 -14.52 23.19
N LYS A 233 14.18 -13.40 22.65
CA LYS A 233 12.92 -12.80 23.07
C LYS A 233 11.92 -12.78 21.94
N LYS A 234 10.64 -12.94 22.28
CA LYS A 234 9.53 -12.79 21.34
C LYS A 234 9.29 -11.31 21.03
N ARG A 235 9.70 -10.91 19.83
CA ARG A 235 9.35 -9.63 19.18
C ARG A 235 7.85 -9.58 18.92
N LYS A 236 7.19 -8.59 19.51
CA LYS A 236 5.75 -8.39 19.38
C LYS A 236 5.43 -7.54 18.17
N ILE A 237 4.22 -7.75 17.65
CA ILE A 237 3.61 -6.90 16.63
C ILE A 237 2.38 -6.25 17.25
N TYR A 238 2.40 -4.93 17.28
CA TYR A 238 1.32 -4.06 17.69
C TYR A 238 0.68 -3.45 16.45
N ASP A 239 -0.62 -3.61 16.30
CA ASP A 239 -1.39 -3.11 15.17
C ASP A 239 -2.30 -1.97 15.64
N LEU A 240 -1.97 -0.73 15.27
CA LEU A 240 -2.62 0.50 15.73
C LEU A 240 -3.50 1.03 14.60
N VAL A 241 -4.80 1.16 14.88
CA VAL A 241 -5.79 1.71 13.94
C VAL A 241 -6.69 2.77 14.56
N LEU A 242 -7.03 3.75 13.73
CA LEU A 242 -8.17 4.63 13.95
C LEU A 242 -9.45 3.98 13.40
N ILE A 243 -10.58 4.19 14.08
CA ILE A 243 -11.88 3.71 13.61
C ILE A 243 -13.00 4.74 13.79
N ASN A 244 -13.92 4.76 12.83
CA ASN A 244 -15.16 5.54 12.89
C ASN A 244 -16.39 4.63 12.97
N ARG A 245 -16.90 4.13 11.84
CA ARG A 245 -18.12 3.30 11.74
C ARG A 245 -17.87 1.92 11.14
N GLU A 246 -16.66 1.66 10.69
CA GLU A 246 -16.30 0.51 9.85
C GLU A 246 -16.13 -0.80 10.65
N LEU A 247 -17.15 -1.19 11.43
CA LEU A 247 -17.12 -2.36 12.33
C LEU A 247 -16.87 -3.67 11.58
N GLU A 248 -17.35 -3.81 10.34
CA GLU A 248 -17.08 -4.98 9.49
C GLU A 248 -15.61 -5.04 9.05
N TRP A 249 -14.98 -3.89 8.79
CA TRP A 249 -13.54 -3.87 8.51
C TRP A 249 -12.72 -4.21 9.75
N LEU A 250 -13.19 -3.83 10.94
CA LEU A 250 -12.59 -4.30 12.18
C LEU A 250 -12.75 -5.82 12.36
N ASP A 251 -13.93 -6.40 12.09
CA ASP A 251 -14.10 -7.87 12.07
C ASP A 251 -13.12 -8.54 11.09
N ILE A 252 -13.03 -8.05 9.84
CA ILE A 252 -12.18 -8.60 8.77
C ILE A 252 -10.69 -8.50 9.16
N ARG A 253 -10.28 -7.33 9.67
CA ARG A 253 -8.91 -7.07 10.11
C ARG A 253 -8.50 -7.98 11.26
N LEU A 254 -9.31 -8.01 12.32
CA LEU A 254 -9.07 -8.85 13.49
C LEU A 254 -8.97 -10.32 13.05
N GLY A 255 -9.98 -10.83 12.34
CA GLY A 255 -10.01 -12.21 11.84
C GLY A 255 -8.80 -12.59 10.98
N GLN A 256 -8.41 -11.72 10.04
CA GLN A 256 -7.27 -11.99 9.15
C GLN A 256 -5.91 -11.93 9.87
N MET A 257 -5.74 -11.07 10.86
CA MET A 257 -4.42 -10.77 11.45
C MET A 257 -4.19 -11.44 12.80
N TYR A 258 -5.22 -12.03 13.43
CA TYR A 258 -5.18 -12.54 14.81
C TYR A 258 -4.05 -13.55 15.09
N SER A 259 -3.71 -14.43 14.15
CA SER A 259 -2.63 -15.43 14.33
C SER A 259 -1.21 -14.85 14.16
N HIS A 260 -1.09 -13.61 13.67
CA HIS A 260 0.18 -12.94 13.36
C HIS A 260 0.47 -11.72 14.24
N VAL A 261 -0.56 -11.08 14.80
CA VAL A 261 -0.47 -9.92 15.70
C VAL A 261 -0.50 -10.37 17.17
N ASP A 262 0.18 -9.61 18.04
CA ASP A 262 0.13 -9.84 19.49
C ASP A 262 -0.89 -8.92 20.18
N TYR A 263 -0.99 -7.64 19.78
CA TYR A 263 -2.00 -6.72 20.30
C TYR A 263 -2.58 -5.81 19.21
N PHE A 264 -3.90 -5.64 19.24
CA PHE A 264 -4.64 -4.70 18.40
C PHE A 264 -5.00 -3.48 19.24
N ILE A 265 -4.47 -2.32 18.89
CA ILE A 265 -4.74 -1.05 19.56
C ILE A 265 -5.77 -0.31 18.71
N ILE A 266 -6.99 -0.23 19.23
CA ILE A 266 -8.15 0.35 18.55
C ILE A 266 -8.45 1.70 19.17
N VAL A 267 -8.11 2.77 18.46
CA VAL A 267 -8.32 4.15 18.93
C VAL A 267 -9.58 4.73 18.30
N GLU A 268 -10.49 5.18 19.16
CA GLU A 268 -11.77 5.75 18.74
C GLU A 268 -11.99 7.13 19.37
N ALA A 269 -12.32 8.12 18.53
CA ALA A 269 -12.67 9.45 19.00
C ALA A 269 -14.18 9.58 19.31
N ALA A 270 -14.52 10.41 20.30
CA ALA A 270 -15.91 10.80 20.59
C ALA A 270 -16.47 11.88 19.62
N LYS A 271 -15.65 12.31 18.65
CA LYS A 271 -16.00 13.27 17.60
C LYS A 271 -15.48 12.83 16.23
N THR A 272 -16.07 13.35 15.15
CA THR A 272 -15.57 13.24 13.77
C THR A 272 -14.39 14.17 13.54
N PHE A 273 -13.73 14.10 12.36
CA PHE A 273 -12.71 15.09 12.01
C PHE A 273 -13.27 16.51 11.85
N THR A 274 -14.57 16.62 11.56
CA THR A 274 -15.36 17.86 11.46
C THR A 274 -15.93 18.37 12.80
N ASP A 275 -15.45 17.86 13.93
CA ASP A 275 -15.87 18.22 15.32
C ASP A 275 -17.32 17.82 15.72
N GLU A 276 -18.05 17.14 14.84
CA GLU A 276 -19.39 16.62 15.16
C GLU A 276 -19.29 15.47 16.18
N PRO A 277 -20.11 15.47 17.26
CA PRO A 277 -20.15 14.36 18.21
C PRO A 277 -20.49 13.03 17.55
N LYS A 278 -19.80 11.95 17.92
CA LYS A 278 -20.09 10.60 17.45
C LYS A 278 -20.17 9.58 18.57
N THR A 279 -20.99 8.55 18.34
CA THR A 279 -21.01 7.36 19.20
C THR A 279 -19.64 6.68 19.16
N LEU A 280 -19.22 6.12 20.30
CA LEU A 280 -18.13 5.17 20.35
C LEU A 280 -18.67 3.81 19.87
N TYR A 281 -18.57 3.54 18.58
CA TYR A 281 -19.14 2.35 17.93
C TYR A 281 -18.48 1.06 18.39
N VAL A 282 -17.17 1.08 18.69
CA VAL A 282 -16.47 -0.10 19.23
C VAL A 282 -16.83 -0.32 20.70
N GLU A 283 -16.99 0.74 21.49
CA GLU A 283 -17.42 0.62 22.89
C GLU A 283 -18.87 0.13 23.00
N SER A 284 -19.79 0.72 22.24
CA SER A 284 -21.21 0.31 22.24
C SER A 284 -21.44 -1.10 21.71
N ASN A 285 -20.53 -1.62 20.88
CA ASN A 285 -20.53 -2.98 20.37
C ASN A 285 -19.40 -3.85 21.01
N TRP A 286 -18.90 -3.53 22.20
CA TRP A 286 -17.77 -4.25 22.79
C TRP A 286 -17.99 -5.77 22.91
N ASP A 287 -19.23 -6.16 23.23
CA ASP A 287 -19.68 -7.57 23.32
C ASP A 287 -19.48 -8.34 21.99
N ARG A 288 -19.60 -7.65 20.83
CA ARG A 288 -19.36 -8.21 19.49
C ARG A 288 -17.96 -8.81 19.42
N TYR A 289 -16.97 -8.12 20.00
CA TYR A 289 -15.56 -8.47 19.89
C TYR A 289 -15.04 -9.43 20.96
N ALA A 290 -15.91 -10.01 21.80
CA ALA A 290 -15.52 -10.95 22.87
C ALA A 290 -14.53 -12.05 22.44
N PRO A 291 -14.59 -12.63 21.21
CA PRO A 291 -13.61 -13.62 20.75
C PRO A 291 -12.18 -13.09 20.51
N TYR A 292 -11.94 -11.78 20.62
CA TYR A 292 -10.66 -11.10 20.36
C TYR A 292 -10.12 -10.31 21.56
N HIS A 293 -10.85 -10.28 22.69
CA HIS A 293 -10.55 -9.45 23.87
C HIS A 293 -9.20 -9.77 24.54
N ASP A 294 -8.61 -10.94 24.30
CA ASP A 294 -7.28 -11.32 24.82
C ASP A 294 -6.15 -10.47 24.22
N LYS A 295 -6.35 -9.88 23.02
CA LYS A 295 -5.38 -9.04 22.31
C LYS A 295 -5.89 -7.63 22.02
N MET A 296 -7.18 -7.37 22.19
CA MET A 296 -7.81 -6.12 21.79
C MET A 296 -7.72 -5.08 22.92
N ILE A 297 -7.06 -3.97 22.65
CA ILE A 297 -6.87 -2.85 23.55
C ILE A 297 -7.62 -1.64 22.96
N ARG A 298 -8.76 -1.29 23.54
CA ARG A 298 -9.55 -0.12 23.11
C ARG A 298 -9.11 1.14 23.86
N HIS A 299 -8.93 2.24 23.15
CA HIS A 299 -8.67 3.56 23.75
C HIS A 299 -9.66 4.60 23.21
N THR A 300 -10.23 5.42 24.09
CA THR A 300 -10.96 6.62 23.68
C THR A 300 -9.99 7.77 23.57
N LEU A 301 -9.88 8.39 22.38
CA LEU A 301 -9.03 9.55 22.15
C LEU A 301 -9.35 10.64 23.19
N THR A 302 -8.34 11.04 23.97
CA THR A 302 -8.47 12.15 24.92
C THR A 302 -8.14 13.46 24.19
N ASP A 303 -9.16 14.22 23.81
CA ASP A 303 -9.04 15.53 23.12
C ASP A 303 -9.72 16.69 23.91
N GLU A 304 -10.00 16.48 25.19
CA GLU A 304 -10.67 17.45 26.07
C GLU A 304 -9.87 18.77 26.19
N GLY A 305 -10.54 19.89 25.91
CA GLY A 305 -9.91 21.22 25.93
C GLY A 305 -8.97 21.50 24.74
N MET A 306 -8.85 20.58 23.78
CA MET A 306 -8.11 20.81 22.54
C MET A 306 -9.00 21.50 21.51
N GLU A 307 -8.50 22.62 20.96
CA GLU A 307 -9.12 23.30 19.81
C GLU A 307 -8.27 23.05 18.56
N PHE A 308 -8.91 22.54 17.50
CA PHE A 308 -8.28 22.28 16.21
C PHE A 308 -8.82 23.26 15.17
N LYS A 309 -7.93 23.91 14.42
CA LYS A 309 -8.29 24.91 13.39
C LYS A 309 -8.63 24.26 12.06
N THR A 310 -8.17 23.04 11.84
CA THR A 310 -8.41 22.26 10.62
C THR A 310 -8.70 20.81 10.95
N THR A 311 -9.38 20.12 10.02
CA THR A 311 -9.57 18.67 10.07
C THR A 311 -8.23 17.92 10.13
N TRP A 312 -7.25 18.38 9.36
CA TRP A 312 -5.88 17.84 9.30
C TRP A 312 -5.15 17.91 10.65
N GLU A 313 -5.23 19.03 11.39
CA GLU A 313 -4.63 19.14 12.74
C GLU A 313 -5.17 18.07 13.70
N ARG A 314 -6.49 17.80 13.62
CA ARG A 314 -7.16 16.77 14.42
C ARG A 314 -6.80 15.35 13.98
N GLU A 315 -6.63 15.12 12.68
CA GLU A 315 -6.19 13.84 12.12
C GLU A 315 -4.75 13.52 12.54
N THR A 316 -3.82 14.48 12.41
CA THR A 316 -2.45 14.40 12.94
C THR A 316 -2.44 14.09 14.43
N PHE A 317 -3.25 14.78 15.23
CA PHE A 317 -3.39 14.52 16.66
C PHE A 317 -3.90 13.10 16.94
N SER A 318 -4.95 12.67 16.24
CA SER A 318 -5.56 11.34 16.42
C SER A 318 -4.57 10.22 16.08
N ARG A 319 -3.79 10.38 15.00
CA ARG A 319 -2.74 9.42 14.63
C ARG A 319 -1.63 9.35 15.66
N ASN A 320 -1.09 10.50 16.07
CA ASN A 320 -0.02 10.55 17.07
C ASN A 320 -0.48 9.98 18.41
N ALA A 321 -1.73 10.23 18.82
CA ALA A 321 -2.33 9.69 20.04
C ALA A 321 -2.34 8.16 20.10
N MET A 322 -2.38 7.43 18.96
CA MET A 322 -2.25 5.97 18.96
C MET A 322 -0.93 5.50 19.57
N VAL A 323 0.14 6.29 19.43
CA VAL A 323 1.42 6.07 20.11
C VAL A 323 1.43 6.79 21.45
N ASP A 324 1.20 8.11 21.46
CA ASP A 324 1.44 8.97 22.62
C ASP A 324 0.49 8.74 23.81
N GLN A 325 -0.77 8.35 23.55
CA GLN A 325 -1.79 8.13 24.58
C GLN A 325 -1.98 6.66 24.96
N VAL A 326 -1.49 5.69 24.17
CA VAL A 326 -1.68 4.26 24.46
C VAL A 326 -0.38 3.60 24.91
N ILE A 327 0.69 3.70 24.11
CA ILE A 327 1.94 2.98 24.33
C ILE A 327 2.54 3.20 25.74
N PRO A 328 2.56 4.41 26.32
CA PRO A 328 3.08 4.64 27.67
C PRO A 328 2.32 3.94 28.81
N PHE A 329 1.08 3.50 28.58
CA PHE A 329 0.23 2.87 29.59
C PHE A 329 0.25 1.34 29.52
N LEU A 330 0.83 0.77 28.46
CA LEU A 330 0.97 -0.68 28.30
C LEU A 330 1.96 -1.24 29.33
N LYS A 331 1.52 -2.25 30.09
CA LYS A 331 2.25 -2.87 31.20
C LYS A 331 2.38 -4.37 31.00
N ASP A 332 3.25 -4.98 31.80
CA ASP A 332 3.41 -6.43 31.88
C ASP A 332 3.59 -7.07 30.49
N GLU A 333 2.81 -8.09 30.13
CA GLU A 333 2.90 -8.76 28.82
C GLU A 333 2.58 -7.82 27.64
N GLN A 334 1.78 -6.77 27.87
CA GLN A 334 1.39 -5.79 26.86
C GLN A 334 2.45 -4.70 26.62
N LYS A 335 3.37 -4.47 27.56
CA LYS A 335 4.40 -3.43 27.49
C LYS A 335 5.27 -3.55 26.24
N VAL A 336 5.32 -2.52 25.39
CA VAL A 336 6.21 -2.52 24.22
C VAL A 336 7.68 -2.54 24.63
N GLU A 337 8.50 -3.29 23.89
CA GLU A 337 9.95 -3.32 24.07
C GLU A 337 10.71 -2.77 22.87
N ILE A 338 12.00 -2.46 23.07
CA ILE A 338 12.90 -2.08 21.97
C ILE A 338 12.92 -3.19 20.91
N ASP A 339 12.81 -2.75 19.65
CA ASP A 339 12.69 -3.54 18.42
C ASP A 339 11.38 -4.33 18.24
N ASP A 340 10.36 -4.15 19.10
CA ASP A 340 8.99 -4.53 18.76
C ASP A 340 8.49 -3.73 17.55
N VAL A 341 7.56 -4.31 16.79
CA VAL A 341 7.00 -3.70 15.58
C VAL A 341 5.70 -2.99 15.90
N ILE A 342 5.59 -1.74 15.47
CA ILE A 342 4.38 -0.93 15.53
C ILE A 342 3.91 -0.70 14.09
N ILE A 343 2.67 -1.08 13.78
CA ILE A 343 2.00 -0.82 12.51
C ILE A 343 1.00 0.32 12.73
N ILE A 344 1.06 1.35 11.89
CA ILE A 344 0.16 2.50 11.88
C ILE A 344 -0.68 2.42 10.60
N ALA A 345 -1.96 2.09 10.74
CA ALA A 345 -2.85 1.78 9.63
C ALA A 345 -4.22 2.47 9.76
N ASP A 346 -4.90 2.66 8.63
CA ASP A 346 -6.35 2.78 8.61
C ASP A 346 -6.97 1.37 8.65
N VAL A 347 -8.22 1.24 9.13
CA VAL A 347 -8.81 -0.08 9.43
C VAL A 347 -8.94 -0.99 8.20
N ASP A 348 -9.17 -0.40 7.02
CA ASP A 348 -9.26 -1.02 5.69
C ASP A 348 -7.90 -1.27 5.00
N GLU A 349 -6.77 -0.91 5.63
CA GLU A 349 -5.40 -1.19 5.20
C GLU A 349 -4.83 -2.43 5.92
N ILE A 350 -5.00 -3.63 5.36
CA ILE A 350 -4.71 -4.93 5.99
C ILE A 350 -3.35 -5.49 5.53
N PRO A 351 -2.31 -5.52 6.40
CA PRO A 351 -1.07 -6.27 6.16
C PRO A 351 -1.29 -7.76 5.86
N ARG A 352 -0.53 -8.29 4.90
CA ARG A 352 -0.58 -9.71 4.53
C ARG A 352 0.09 -10.60 5.58
N PRO A 353 -0.36 -11.86 5.76
CA PRO A 353 0.29 -12.86 6.62
C PRO A 353 1.81 -12.99 6.42
N ASP A 354 2.27 -13.00 5.17
CA ASP A 354 3.69 -13.04 4.80
C ASP A 354 4.45 -11.79 5.27
N THR A 355 3.85 -10.62 5.14
CA THR A 355 4.42 -9.35 5.60
C THR A 355 4.58 -9.36 7.11
N LEU A 356 3.56 -9.76 7.85
CA LEU A 356 3.63 -9.88 9.32
C LEU A 356 4.65 -10.95 9.76
N THR A 357 4.82 -12.01 8.96
CA THR A 357 5.85 -13.04 9.19
C THR A 357 7.26 -12.48 8.96
N ALA A 358 7.47 -11.62 7.96
CA ALA A 358 8.71 -10.88 7.75
C ALA A 358 8.99 -9.86 8.87
N MET A 359 7.97 -9.10 9.29
CA MET A 359 8.07 -8.16 10.41
C MET A 359 8.53 -8.85 11.69
N ARG A 360 8.10 -10.09 11.93
CA ARG A 360 8.54 -10.87 13.09
C ARG A 360 9.94 -11.44 12.91
N ASN A 361 10.21 -12.11 11.79
CA ASN A 361 11.40 -12.98 11.65
C ASN A 361 12.65 -12.30 11.07
N CYS A 362 12.53 -11.17 10.38
CA CYS A 362 13.61 -10.57 9.59
C CYS A 362 14.13 -9.25 10.18
N ALA A 363 15.39 -8.93 9.89
CA ALA A 363 16.06 -7.68 10.24
C ALA A 363 15.58 -6.53 9.33
N ILE A 364 14.32 -6.14 9.50
CA ILE A 364 13.70 -5.02 8.75
C ILE A 364 14.32 -3.65 9.15
N PRO A 365 14.19 -2.62 8.31
CA PRO A 365 14.58 -1.25 8.64
C PRO A 365 13.71 -0.63 9.74
N ASP A 366 14.20 0.45 10.36
CA ASP A 366 13.51 1.17 11.44
C ASP A 366 12.15 1.76 11.03
N ALA A 367 11.98 2.10 9.75
CA ALA A 367 10.74 2.65 9.19
C ALA A 367 10.47 2.10 7.78
N VAL A 368 9.27 1.57 7.58
CA VAL A 368 8.84 0.84 6.39
C VAL A 368 7.47 1.32 5.95
N THR A 369 7.31 1.65 4.66
CA THR A 369 6.00 1.73 4.01
C THR A 369 5.64 0.34 3.44
N LEU A 370 4.47 -0.17 3.82
CA LEU A 370 3.89 -1.41 3.33
C LEU A 370 2.98 -1.08 2.14
N ARG A 371 3.51 -1.14 0.90
CA ARG A 371 2.71 -0.79 -0.29
C ARG A 371 1.52 -1.75 -0.42
N SER A 372 0.31 -1.18 -0.48
CA SER A 372 -0.94 -1.93 -0.58
C SER A 372 -1.44 -2.06 -2.01
N ARG A 373 -1.96 -3.24 -2.38
CA ARG A 373 -2.85 -3.35 -3.54
C ARG A 373 -4.14 -2.61 -3.23
N MET A 374 -4.43 -1.60 -4.04
CA MET A 374 -5.51 -0.65 -3.84
C MET A 374 -6.78 -1.09 -4.57
N TYR A 375 -7.79 -1.49 -3.80
CA TYR A 375 -9.12 -1.85 -4.27
C TYR A 375 -10.14 -0.78 -3.89
N TYR A 376 -11.26 -0.75 -4.62
CA TYR A 376 -12.26 0.31 -4.50
C TYR A 376 -13.68 -0.27 -4.48
N TYR A 377 -14.47 0.08 -3.46
CA TYR A 377 -15.84 -0.45 -3.21
C TYR A 377 -15.98 -1.95 -2.91
N SER A 378 -15.12 -2.78 -3.51
CA SER A 378 -14.95 -4.22 -3.28
C SER A 378 -13.63 -4.68 -3.91
N PHE A 379 -13.21 -5.91 -3.64
CA PHE A 379 -12.07 -6.55 -4.32
C PHE A 379 -12.30 -6.84 -5.82
N GLN A 380 -13.44 -6.46 -6.41
CA GLN A 380 -13.65 -6.50 -7.86
C GLN A 380 -12.99 -5.34 -8.61
N TRP A 381 -12.71 -4.20 -7.98
CA TRP A 381 -12.20 -3.01 -8.68
C TRP A 381 -10.79 -2.66 -8.18
N LEU A 382 -9.77 -2.94 -9.00
CA LEU A 382 -8.36 -2.68 -8.71
C LEU A 382 -7.95 -1.33 -9.30
N LEU A 383 -7.30 -0.46 -8.53
CA LEU A 383 -6.76 0.81 -9.04
C LEU A 383 -5.72 0.55 -10.14
N ARG A 384 -5.87 1.26 -11.26
CA ARG A 384 -4.87 1.32 -12.33
C ARG A 384 -3.84 2.40 -12.03
N GLY A 385 -2.68 2.01 -11.53
CA GLY A 385 -1.60 2.97 -11.25
C GLY A 385 -0.55 2.40 -10.30
N GLU A 386 0.03 3.28 -9.47
CA GLU A 386 0.90 2.86 -8.37
C GLU A 386 0.12 2.24 -7.21
N ASP A 387 0.76 1.29 -6.51
CA ASP A 387 0.27 0.76 -5.25
C ASP A 387 0.22 1.84 -4.16
N TRP A 388 -0.83 1.78 -3.34
CA TRP A 388 -1.10 2.71 -2.26
C TRP A 388 0.03 2.72 -1.23
N ILE A 389 0.47 3.91 -0.81
CA ILE A 389 1.70 4.13 -0.04
C ILE A 389 1.55 3.90 1.48
N HIS A 390 0.63 3.04 1.90
CA HIS A 390 0.29 2.76 3.29
C HIS A 390 -0.24 1.31 3.43
N PRO A 391 -0.20 0.68 4.62
CA PRO A 391 0.11 1.23 5.94
C PRO A 391 1.61 1.43 6.18
N GLN A 392 1.98 2.01 7.32
CA GLN A 392 3.37 2.12 7.75
C GLN A 392 3.66 1.15 8.90
N ALA A 393 4.89 0.65 8.95
CA ALA A 393 5.44 -0.08 10.06
C ALA A 393 6.75 0.57 10.54
N MET A 394 7.01 0.53 11.83
CA MET A 394 8.26 1.01 12.42
C MET A 394 8.73 0.13 13.57
N LEU A 395 10.02 0.24 13.89
CA LEU A 395 10.60 -0.32 15.09
C LEU A 395 10.43 0.64 16.27
N TRP A 396 9.97 0.13 17.41
CA TRP A 396 10.00 0.88 18.65
C TRP A 396 11.45 1.05 19.13
N LYS A 397 11.89 2.31 19.26
CA LYS A 397 13.22 2.68 19.78
C LYS A 397 13.14 3.36 21.15
N GLY A 398 11.98 3.32 21.80
CA GLY A 398 11.68 4.13 22.99
C GLY A 398 11.03 5.46 22.63
N LYS A 399 10.41 6.10 23.63
CA LYS A 399 9.55 7.27 23.44
C LYS A 399 10.23 8.43 22.71
N ASP A 400 11.48 8.72 23.06
CA ASP A 400 12.20 9.90 22.57
C ASP A 400 12.94 9.66 21.23
N GLN A 401 12.99 8.41 20.75
CA GLN A 401 13.67 8.01 19.50
C GLN A 401 12.72 7.47 18.44
N THR A 402 11.50 7.07 18.81
CA THR A 402 10.49 6.61 17.87
C THR A 402 9.84 7.80 17.17
N MET A 403 9.63 7.69 15.86
CA MET A 403 9.01 8.74 15.06
C MET A 403 7.52 8.94 15.43
N PRO A 404 6.99 10.18 15.45
CA PRO A 404 5.55 10.41 15.58
C PRO A 404 4.79 9.70 14.46
N ALA A 405 3.65 9.10 14.79
CA ALA A 405 2.89 8.26 13.86
C ALA A 405 2.42 8.99 12.60
N ASP A 406 2.05 10.27 12.70
CA ASP A 406 1.67 11.08 11.54
C ASP A 406 2.90 11.46 10.69
N THR A 407 4.04 11.77 11.30
CA THR A 407 5.31 11.98 10.57
C THR A 407 5.77 10.73 9.83
N LEU A 408 5.50 9.55 10.40
CA LEU A 408 5.70 8.27 9.73
C LEU A 408 4.74 8.14 8.53
N ARG A 409 3.44 8.39 8.69
CA ARG A 409 2.47 8.30 7.56
C ARG A 409 2.74 9.31 6.45
N MET A 410 3.16 10.54 6.75
CA MET A 410 3.42 11.59 5.76
C MET A 410 4.71 11.39 4.93
N GLY A 411 5.30 10.19 4.93
CA GLY A 411 6.36 9.80 4.00
C GLY A 411 7.72 10.43 4.30
N SER A 412 8.24 10.25 5.53
CA SER A 412 9.59 10.68 5.87
C SER A 412 10.63 10.16 4.85
N HIS A 413 11.50 11.04 4.34
CA HIS A 413 12.39 10.85 3.16
C HIS A 413 13.39 9.66 3.18
N LYS A 414 13.31 8.74 4.15
CA LYS A 414 14.21 7.59 4.32
C LYS A 414 13.46 6.26 4.44
N GLN A 415 12.15 6.23 4.19
CA GLN A 415 11.38 5.01 4.34
C GLN A 415 11.69 3.99 3.24
N HIS A 416 11.82 2.75 3.67
CA HIS A 416 11.99 1.61 2.80
C HIS A 416 10.59 1.10 2.37
N HIS A 417 10.40 0.77 1.10
CA HIS A 417 9.10 0.25 0.61
C HIS A 417 9.12 -1.28 0.49
N MET A 418 8.23 -1.96 1.22
CA MET A 418 7.90 -3.36 0.93
C MET A 418 6.77 -3.38 -0.10
N GLN A 419 7.05 -3.90 -1.30
CA GLN A 419 6.06 -4.02 -2.36
C GLN A 419 5.04 -5.13 -2.09
N ASN A 420 3.80 -4.98 -2.54
CA ASN A 420 2.73 -5.98 -2.38
C ASN A 420 2.59 -6.51 -0.93
N ALA A 421 2.68 -5.62 0.06
CA ALA A 421 2.79 -5.97 1.47
C ALA A 421 1.43 -6.01 2.20
N ALA A 422 0.41 -5.38 1.63
CA ALA A 422 -0.90 -5.23 2.22
C ALA A 422 -1.99 -5.18 1.13
N TRP A 423 -3.24 -5.21 1.60
CA TRP A 423 -4.43 -4.85 0.82
C TRP A 423 -5.00 -3.55 1.39
N HIS A 424 -5.51 -2.67 0.54
CA HIS A 424 -6.34 -1.53 0.95
C HIS A 424 -7.65 -1.60 0.16
N CYS A 425 -8.81 -1.57 0.82
CA CYS A 425 -10.12 -1.60 0.16
C CYS A 425 -10.91 -0.32 0.48
N SER A 426 -10.60 0.75 -0.24
CA SER A 426 -11.17 2.06 0.03
C SER A 426 -12.65 2.14 -0.38
N TYR A 427 -13.48 2.80 0.43
CA TYR A 427 -14.94 2.90 0.24
C TYR A 427 -15.66 1.55 0.13
N CYS A 428 -15.05 0.45 0.61
CA CYS A 428 -15.66 -0.86 0.60
C CYS A 428 -16.65 -1.05 1.76
N LEU A 429 -17.70 -0.22 1.84
CA LEU A 429 -18.59 -0.14 3.01
C LEU A 429 -19.90 -0.91 2.82
N LYS A 430 -20.48 -1.42 3.92
CA LYS A 430 -21.67 -2.30 3.90
C LYS A 430 -22.99 -1.61 3.57
N SER A 431 -23.08 -0.30 3.78
CA SER A 431 -24.32 0.47 3.66
C SER A 431 -24.10 1.79 2.90
N LEU A 432 -25.12 2.26 2.19
CA LEU A 432 -25.17 3.59 1.59
C LEU A 432 -25.01 4.67 2.69
N SER A 433 -25.59 4.43 3.87
CA SER A 433 -25.44 5.33 5.02
C SER A 433 -23.98 5.49 5.48
N ASP A 434 -23.17 4.42 5.42
CA ASP A 434 -21.74 4.49 5.75
C ASP A 434 -20.94 5.22 4.65
N MET A 435 -21.29 5.00 3.37
CA MET A 435 -20.70 5.74 2.24
C MET A 435 -20.92 7.24 2.39
N VAL A 436 -22.16 7.66 2.67
CA VAL A 436 -22.50 9.06 2.93
C VAL A 436 -21.79 9.58 4.19
N ASN A 437 -21.74 8.77 5.27
CA ASN A 437 -21.08 9.19 6.50
C ASN A 437 -19.59 9.49 6.28
N LYS A 438 -18.86 8.59 5.59
CA LYS A 438 -17.43 8.75 5.28
C LYS A 438 -17.13 10.10 4.62
N VAL A 439 -17.94 10.47 3.62
CA VAL A 439 -17.86 11.76 2.89
C VAL A 439 -18.14 12.96 3.80
N THR A 440 -19.05 12.83 4.76
CA THR A 440 -19.39 13.92 5.68
C THR A 440 -18.43 14.10 6.86
N SER A 441 -17.63 13.07 7.19
CA SER A 441 -16.87 13.02 8.45
C SER A 441 -15.35 12.97 8.33
N PHE A 442 -14.82 12.70 7.13
CA PHE A 442 -13.38 12.68 6.86
C PHE A 442 -12.77 14.08 6.63
N SER A 443 -11.44 14.16 6.57
CA SER A 443 -10.74 15.45 6.54
C SER A 443 -10.88 16.26 5.25
N HIS A 444 -11.22 15.61 4.14
CA HIS A 444 -11.41 16.22 2.82
C HIS A 444 -12.79 16.89 2.68
N VAL A 445 -13.00 17.97 3.44
CA VAL A 445 -14.25 18.74 3.46
C VAL A 445 -14.64 19.31 2.09
N GLU A 446 -13.70 19.42 1.15
CA GLU A 446 -13.92 19.86 -0.23
C GLU A 446 -14.79 18.89 -1.05
N PHE A 447 -14.80 17.60 -0.71
CA PHE A 447 -15.74 16.62 -1.27
C PHE A 447 -17.09 16.64 -0.53
N ASN A 448 -17.32 17.65 0.31
CA ASN A 448 -18.45 17.86 1.19
C ASN A 448 -19.85 18.01 0.51
N LYS A 449 -20.08 17.49 -0.71
CA LYS A 449 -21.07 18.01 -1.67
C LYS A 449 -22.26 17.07 -1.94
N PRO A 450 -23.46 17.58 -2.30
CA PRO A 450 -24.66 16.78 -2.54
C PRO A 450 -24.49 15.66 -3.58
N GLU A 451 -23.75 15.90 -4.66
CA GLU A 451 -23.50 14.93 -5.73
C GLU A 451 -22.67 13.70 -5.32
N PHE A 452 -22.02 13.76 -4.16
CA PHE A 452 -21.28 12.67 -3.53
C PHE A 452 -22.04 12.03 -2.36
N ARG A 453 -23.26 12.49 -2.06
CA ARG A 453 -24.18 11.91 -1.07
C ARG A 453 -25.46 11.31 -1.67
N ASP A 454 -25.65 11.46 -2.98
CA ASP A 454 -26.78 10.96 -3.74
C ASP A 454 -26.75 9.41 -3.83
N PRO A 455 -27.74 8.68 -3.26
CA PRO A 455 -27.70 7.22 -3.18
C PRO A 455 -27.70 6.52 -4.55
N GLU A 456 -28.42 7.05 -5.54
CA GLU A 456 -28.47 6.45 -6.88
C GLU A 456 -27.11 6.62 -7.59
N LYS A 457 -26.46 7.78 -7.43
CA LYS A 457 -25.10 7.99 -7.95
C LYS A 457 -24.08 7.13 -7.23
N ILE A 458 -24.14 7.02 -5.91
CA ILE A 458 -23.24 6.15 -5.13
C ILE A 458 -23.37 4.70 -5.62
N LEU A 459 -24.59 4.18 -5.71
CA LEU A 459 -24.87 2.85 -6.24
C LEU A 459 -24.35 2.68 -7.67
N ASN A 460 -24.58 3.66 -8.54
CA ASN A 460 -24.08 3.62 -9.91
C ASN A 460 -22.54 3.62 -10.00
N ARG A 461 -21.85 4.43 -9.19
CA ARG A 461 -20.38 4.45 -9.16
C ARG A 461 -19.82 3.12 -8.63
N VAL A 462 -20.39 2.60 -7.55
CA VAL A 462 -20.02 1.33 -6.89
C VAL A 462 -20.17 0.11 -7.78
N ARG A 463 -21.26 0.03 -8.56
CA ARG A 463 -21.55 -1.10 -9.45
C ARG A 463 -20.77 -1.07 -10.78
N HIS A 464 -20.14 0.04 -11.12
CA HIS A 464 -19.45 0.22 -12.41
C HIS A 464 -17.98 0.67 -12.29
N GLY A 465 -17.41 0.71 -11.08
CA GLY A 465 -15.99 1.04 -10.88
C GLY A 465 -15.62 2.48 -11.23
N LEU A 466 -16.58 3.41 -11.12
CA LEU A 466 -16.33 4.82 -11.40
C LEU A 466 -15.75 5.51 -10.16
N ASP A 467 -14.85 6.48 -10.35
CA ASP A 467 -14.29 7.24 -9.23
C ASP A 467 -15.37 7.91 -8.38
N PHE A 468 -15.25 7.84 -7.06
CA PHE A 468 -16.29 8.32 -6.15
C PHE A 468 -16.48 9.84 -6.23
N PHE A 469 -15.41 10.57 -6.56
CA PHE A 469 -15.35 12.03 -6.62
C PHE A 469 -15.30 12.59 -8.05
N ASP A 470 -15.59 11.75 -9.04
CA ASP A 470 -15.55 12.07 -10.48
C ASP A 470 -14.18 12.64 -10.96
N ARG A 471 -13.07 12.17 -10.38
CA ARG A 471 -11.70 12.60 -10.75
C ARG A 471 -11.26 12.01 -12.09
N GLU A 472 -10.65 12.83 -12.94
CA GLU A 472 -10.24 12.46 -14.31
C GLU A 472 -8.98 11.57 -14.38
N ASP A 473 -8.27 11.36 -13.26
CA ASP A 473 -7.02 10.60 -13.16
C ASP A 473 -7.16 9.21 -12.50
N SER A 474 -8.33 8.93 -11.93
CA SER A 474 -8.58 7.78 -11.06
C SER A 474 -9.40 6.71 -11.80
N PHE A 475 -8.73 5.63 -12.23
CA PHE A 475 -9.33 4.55 -13.03
C PHE A 475 -9.22 3.21 -12.33
N PHE A 476 -10.27 2.40 -12.41
CA PHE A 476 -10.31 1.08 -11.77
C PHE A 476 -10.60 -0.02 -12.80
N ASP A 477 -9.76 -1.04 -12.81
CA ASP A 477 -9.91 -2.23 -13.65
C ASP A 477 -10.72 -3.30 -12.91
N ARG A 478 -11.70 -3.90 -13.60
CA ARG A 478 -12.51 -4.99 -13.05
C ARG A 478 -11.70 -6.29 -13.05
N VAL A 479 -11.60 -6.93 -11.88
CA VAL A 479 -10.92 -8.21 -11.68
C VAL A 479 -11.97 -9.29 -11.42
N GLU A 480 -12.30 -10.05 -12.46
CA GLU A 480 -13.14 -11.23 -12.31
C GLU A 480 -12.42 -12.30 -11.48
N ASP A 481 -13.19 -13.07 -10.70
CA ASP A 481 -12.70 -14.24 -9.97
C ASP A 481 -11.50 -13.96 -9.03
N ASN A 482 -11.34 -12.72 -8.54
CA ASN A 482 -10.14 -12.28 -7.82
C ASN A 482 -9.73 -13.22 -6.68
N LYS A 483 -8.51 -13.78 -6.76
CA LYS A 483 -7.93 -14.66 -5.74
C LYS A 483 -7.03 -13.92 -4.75
N ASP A 484 -6.64 -12.68 -5.06
CA ASP A 484 -5.81 -11.81 -4.23
C ASP A 484 -6.65 -10.98 -3.24
N ILE A 485 -7.37 -11.68 -2.37
CA ILE A 485 -8.19 -11.10 -1.30
C ILE A 485 -7.86 -11.78 0.04
N PRO A 486 -8.15 -11.15 1.19
CA PRO A 486 -7.96 -11.76 2.52
C PRO A 486 -8.62 -13.15 2.63
N GLU A 487 -7.96 -14.12 3.24
CA GLU A 487 -8.48 -15.48 3.38
C GLU A 487 -9.72 -15.53 4.27
N PHE A 488 -9.70 -14.78 5.38
CA PHE A 488 -10.88 -14.58 6.25
C PHE A 488 -12.09 -14.03 5.48
N LEU A 489 -11.85 -13.23 4.44
CA LEU A 489 -12.92 -12.68 3.60
C LEU A 489 -13.46 -13.73 2.60
N LYS A 490 -12.64 -14.67 2.14
CA LYS A 490 -13.11 -15.81 1.32
C LYS A 490 -13.99 -16.73 2.16
N GLU A 491 -13.50 -17.12 3.33
CA GLU A 491 -14.18 -18.02 4.29
C GLU A 491 -15.52 -17.45 4.79
N HIS A 492 -15.68 -16.13 4.79
CA HIS A 492 -16.89 -15.44 5.27
C HIS A 492 -17.51 -14.52 4.20
N SER A 493 -17.33 -14.88 2.93
CA SER A 493 -17.79 -14.10 1.77
C SER A 493 -19.30 -13.82 1.77
N ASP A 494 -20.13 -14.75 2.27
CA ASP A 494 -21.58 -14.52 2.46
C ASP A 494 -21.89 -13.39 3.46
N LYS A 495 -21.13 -13.29 4.57
CA LYS A 495 -21.33 -12.24 5.59
C LYS A 495 -20.87 -10.86 5.08
N TYR A 496 -19.78 -10.84 4.32
CA TYR A 496 -19.14 -9.62 3.82
C TYR A 496 -19.31 -9.46 2.30
N ALA A 497 -20.49 -9.82 1.78
CA ALA A 497 -20.78 -9.86 0.35
C ALA A 497 -20.45 -8.54 -0.36
N PHE A 498 -20.68 -7.39 0.30
CA PHE A 498 -20.34 -6.05 -0.18
C PHE A 498 -18.85 -5.87 -0.52
N ALA A 499 -17.94 -6.56 0.18
CA ALA A 499 -16.50 -6.43 -0.03
C ALA A 499 -15.99 -7.34 -1.16
N VAL A 500 -16.75 -8.36 -1.57
CA VAL A 500 -16.34 -9.32 -2.62
C VAL A 500 -17.16 -9.23 -3.90
N ASN A 501 -18.37 -8.68 -3.84
CA ASN A 501 -19.31 -8.65 -4.96
C ASN A 501 -20.26 -7.44 -4.87
N ARG A 502 -20.30 -6.62 -5.92
CA ARG A 502 -21.20 -5.47 -6.12
C ARG A 502 -22.13 -5.65 -7.33
N ASP A 503 -22.12 -6.79 -8.00
CA ASP A 503 -22.92 -7.04 -9.19
C ASP A 503 -24.46 -7.01 -8.95
N PRO A 504 -25.00 -7.46 -7.81
CA PRO A 504 -26.44 -7.41 -7.54
C PRO A 504 -27.05 -6.00 -7.71
N PRO A 505 -28.34 -5.86 -8.03
CA PRO A 505 -28.96 -4.56 -8.33
C PRO A 505 -28.80 -3.51 -7.22
N ASN A 506 -28.82 -3.92 -5.95
CA ASN A 506 -28.58 -3.10 -4.76
C ASN A 506 -27.09 -2.95 -4.39
N GLY A 507 -26.16 -3.44 -5.21
CA GLY A 507 -24.73 -3.39 -4.94
C GLY A 507 -24.29 -4.12 -3.66
N ASN A 508 -25.08 -5.09 -3.18
CA ASN A 508 -24.92 -5.71 -1.85
C ASN A 508 -24.86 -4.69 -0.69
N PHE A 509 -25.47 -3.51 -0.84
CA PHE A 509 -25.77 -2.65 0.31
C PHE A 509 -26.88 -3.27 1.18
N GLN A 510 -26.79 -3.06 2.48
CA GLN A 510 -27.71 -3.62 3.48
C GLN A 510 -28.94 -2.73 3.78
N ASP A 511 -28.95 -1.50 3.27
CA ASP A 511 -29.96 -0.45 3.47
C ASP A 511 -30.65 0.01 2.17
#